data_AF-A0A812H537-F1
#
_entry.id   AF-A0A812H537-F1
#
_cell.length_a   1.000
_cell.length_b   1.000
_cell.length_c   1.000
_cell.angle_alpha   90.00
_cell.angle_beta   90.00
_cell.angle_gamma   90.00
#
_symmetry.space_group_name_H-M   'P 1'
#
loop_
_entity.id
_entity.type
_entity.pdbx_description
1 polymer ?
#
loop_
_entity_poly.entity_id
_entity_poly.type
_entity_poly.pdbx_seq_one_letter_code
_entity_poly.pdbx_strand_id
1 'polypeptide(L)'
;MGVSCELFASPLNCYFAQFYSAFPDVDSAFGSRGSFFEAATLPEGSYEVGPPYTEEVMDLMAKKLLALLRGSGERPLSFVVFVPDWGDACTALGLMSGEEFKPFRHFAHGSYILARGREHEYISGVQFFHDSGADASRRYYDVPHGTRVYVLQNSAGATRWPFTE
;
A
#
# COMPACT_ATOMS: atom_id res chain seq x y z
N MET A 1 1.90 -13.00 -5.09
CA MET A 1 1.83 -11.74 -5.87
C MET A 1 3.18 -11.06 -6.14
N GLY A 2 4.33 -11.63 -5.77
CA GLY A 2 5.65 -11.15 -6.23
C GLY A 2 6.05 -9.73 -5.79
N VAL A 3 5.48 -9.25 -4.69
CA VAL A 3 5.72 -7.90 -4.16
C VAL A 3 7.19 -7.76 -3.74
N SER A 4 7.81 -6.64 -4.11
CA SER A 4 9.25 -6.41 -3.88
C SER A 4 9.63 -4.97 -3.53
N CYS A 5 8.65 -4.07 -3.37
CA CYS A 5 8.88 -2.66 -3.07
C CYS A 5 7.66 -2.07 -2.36
N GLU A 6 7.89 -1.26 -1.33
CA GLU A 6 6.86 -0.47 -0.63
C GLU A 6 6.76 0.92 -1.26
N LEU A 7 5.55 1.43 -1.52
CA LEU A 7 5.35 2.80 -2.02
C LEU A 7 5.30 3.85 -0.90
N PHE A 8 5.15 3.41 0.35
CA PHE A 8 5.09 4.28 1.52
C PHE A 8 5.84 3.63 2.67
N ALA A 9 7.13 3.95 2.81
CA ALA A 9 7.94 3.49 3.92
C ALA A 9 8.98 4.54 4.31
N SER A 10 9.90 4.13 5.19
CA SER A 10 11.06 4.88 5.63
C SER A 10 12.22 3.90 5.86
N PRO A 11 13.46 4.37 5.94
CA PRO A 11 14.60 3.54 6.32
C PRO A 11 14.43 2.81 7.66
N LEU A 12 13.55 3.32 8.53
CA LEU A 12 13.31 2.82 9.88
C LEU A 12 12.22 1.74 9.93
N ASN A 13 11.39 1.64 8.89
CA ASN A 13 10.26 0.71 8.88
C ASN A 13 10.07 -0.15 7.63
N CYS A 14 10.87 0.06 6.58
CA CYS A 14 10.79 -0.74 5.37
C CYS A 14 11.06 -2.23 5.64
N TYR A 15 10.31 -3.09 4.96
CA TYR A 15 10.61 -4.51 4.87
C TYR A 15 11.57 -4.81 3.72
N PHE A 16 11.36 -4.16 2.56
CA PHE A 16 12.20 -4.34 1.39
C PHE A 16 13.37 -3.36 1.36
N ALA A 17 14.47 -3.78 0.73
CA ALA A 17 15.64 -2.91 0.52
C ALA A 17 15.40 -1.77 -0.49
N GLN A 18 14.24 -1.75 -1.14
CA GLN A 18 13.83 -0.73 -2.10
C GLN A 18 12.43 -0.27 -1.73
N PHE A 19 12.27 1.03 -1.50
CA PHE A 19 11.00 1.62 -1.08
C PHE A 19 10.91 3.08 -1.53
N TYR A 20 9.71 3.66 -1.51
CA TYR A 20 9.51 5.11 -1.63
C TYR A 20 9.28 5.70 -0.25
N SER A 21 9.76 6.93 -0.03
CA SER A 21 9.68 7.62 1.26
C SER A 21 9.48 9.13 1.11
N ALA A 22 9.18 9.81 2.22
CA ALA A 22 8.85 11.23 2.22
C ALA A 22 10.06 12.14 1.99
N PHE A 23 11.27 11.75 2.43
CA PHE A 23 12.44 12.62 2.49
C PHE A 23 13.59 12.08 1.62
N PRO A 24 13.55 12.28 0.29
CA PRO A 24 14.56 11.76 -0.63
C PRO A 24 15.98 12.23 -0.30
N ASP A 25 16.13 13.45 0.22
CA ASP A 25 17.42 14.07 0.54
C ASP A 25 18.20 13.30 1.62
N VAL A 26 17.51 12.65 2.55
CA VAL A 26 18.12 11.86 3.63
C VAL A 26 17.95 10.35 3.42
N ASP A 27 16.80 9.90 2.91
CA ASP A 27 16.45 8.48 2.87
C ASP A 27 17.09 7.74 1.70
N SER A 28 17.53 8.44 0.65
CA SER A 28 18.10 7.80 -0.56
C SER A 28 19.36 6.99 -0.25
N ALA A 29 20.16 7.42 0.74
CA ALA A 29 21.34 6.70 1.19
C ALA A 29 21.01 5.32 1.80
N PHE A 30 19.76 5.08 2.16
CA PHE A 30 19.27 3.86 2.82
C PHE A 30 18.33 3.03 1.93
N GLY A 31 18.25 3.33 0.63
CA GLY A 31 17.46 2.56 -0.33
C GLY A 31 16.13 3.19 -0.76
N SER A 32 15.82 4.42 -0.30
CA SER A 32 14.68 5.15 -0.82
C SER A 32 14.85 5.50 -2.30
N ARG A 33 13.75 5.40 -3.04
CA ARG A 33 13.60 5.80 -4.44
C ARG A 33 12.96 7.18 -4.59
N GLY A 34 12.83 7.90 -3.47
CA GLY A 34 12.21 9.22 -3.35
C GLY A 34 10.72 9.16 -3.05
N SER A 35 10.03 10.28 -3.26
CA SER A 35 8.59 10.41 -2.99
C SER A 35 7.76 9.71 -4.06
N PHE A 36 6.85 8.83 -3.64
CA PHE A 36 5.87 8.22 -4.54
C PHE A 36 5.04 9.29 -5.27
N PHE A 37 4.66 10.38 -4.59
CA PHE A 37 3.86 11.42 -5.22
C PHE A 37 4.61 12.20 -6.31
N GLU A 38 5.93 12.30 -6.22
CA GLU A 38 6.77 12.97 -7.24
C GLU A 38 7.16 12.05 -8.42
N ALA A 39 7.03 10.73 -8.25
CA ALA A 39 7.38 9.78 -9.31
C ALA A 39 6.40 9.87 -10.51
N ALA A 40 6.84 10.41 -11.64
CA ALA A 40 6.00 10.53 -12.84
C ALA A 40 5.56 9.17 -13.40
N THR A 41 6.43 8.15 -13.30
CA THR A 41 6.16 6.77 -13.67
C THR A 41 6.76 5.82 -12.65
N LEU A 42 6.26 4.58 -12.60
CA LEU A 42 6.91 3.49 -11.88
C LEU A 42 7.53 2.51 -12.88
N PRO A 43 8.68 1.89 -12.55
CA PRO A 43 9.13 0.70 -13.28
C PRO A 43 8.07 -0.41 -13.22
N GLU A 44 8.19 -1.37 -14.12
CA GLU A 44 7.43 -2.60 -13.97
C GLU A 44 7.71 -3.24 -12.59
N GLY A 45 6.66 -3.73 -11.95
CA GLY A 45 6.79 -4.27 -10.61
C GLY A 45 5.46 -4.57 -9.93
N SER A 46 5.58 -5.34 -8.84
CA SER A 46 4.51 -5.55 -7.88
C SER A 46 4.88 -4.87 -6.57
N TYR A 47 3.98 -4.03 -6.09
CA TYR A 47 4.23 -3.06 -5.03
C TYR A 47 3.26 -3.26 -3.87
N GLU A 48 3.78 -3.12 -2.65
CA GLU A 48 2.97 -2.92 -1.44
C GLU A 48 2.60 -1.44 -1.36
N VAL A 49 1.37 -1.15 -0.94
CA VAL A 49 0.88 0.22 -0.77
C VAL A 49 0.15 0.37 0.58
N GLY A 50 0.90 0.73 1.62
CA GLY A 50 0.35 1.10 2.94
C GLY A 50 0.54 2.60 3.23
N PRO A 51 -0.31 3.52 2.71
CA PRO A 51 -0.12 4.95 2.93
C PRO A 51 -0.39 5.34 4.40
N PRO A 52 0.16 6.48 4.88
CA PRO A 52 -0.30 7.11 6.11
C PRO A 52 -1.82 7.32 6.10
N TYR A 53 -2.49 6.95 7.20
CA TYR A 53 -3.96 7.00 7.32
C TYR A 53 -4.43 8.44 7.59
N THR A 54 -4.43 9.22 6.52
CA THR A 54 -5.02 10.56 6.43
C THR A 54 -5.81 10.62 5.13
N GLU A 55 -6.99 11.22 5.14
CA GLU A 55 -7.89 11.19 3.99
C GLU A 55 -7.25 11.80 2.74
N GLU A 56 -6.49 12.88 2.91
CA GLU A 56 -5.82 13.59 1.82
C GLU A 56 -4.75 12.73 1.15
N VAL A 57 -3.93 12.03 1.95
CA VAL A 57 -2.87 11.15 1.42
C VAL A 57 -3.50 9.95 0.73
N MET A 58 -4.55 9.36 1.31
CA MET A 58 -5.26 8.23 0.72
C MET A 58 -5.95 8.60 -0.60
N ASP A 59 -6.57 9.79 -0.69
CA ASP A 59 -7.22 10.29 -1.91
C ASP A 59 -6.19 10.56 -3.02
N LEU A 60 -5.09 11.24 -2.69
CA LEU A 60 -3.98 11.45 -3.63
C LEU A 60 -3.37 10.12 -4.09
N MET A 61 -3.20 9.16 -3.18
CA MET A 61 -2.69 7.82 -3.49
C MET A 61 -3.61 7.10 -4.47
N ALA A 62 -4.92 7.05 -4.20
CA ALA A 62 -5.88 6.38 -5.07
C ALA A 62 -5.92 6.99 -6.47
N LYS A 63 -5.96 8.33 -6.57
CA LYS A 63 -5.91 9.04 -7.86
C LYS A 63 -4.62 8.73 -8.62
N LYS A 64 -3.49 8.70 -7.93
CA LYS A 64 -2.19 8.40 -8.55
C LYS A 64 -2.09 6.96 -9.02
N LEU A 65 -2.54 5.97 -8.23
CA LEU A 65 -2.57 4.57 -8.65
C LEU A 65 -3.42 4.40 -9.91
N LEU A 66 -4.59 5.03 -9.97
CA LEU A 66 -5.46 4.98 -11.15
C LEU A 66 -4.78 5.56 -12.39
N ALA A 67 -4.11 6.71 -12.25
CA ALA A 67 -3.37 7.34 -13.33
C ALA A 67 -2.21 6.45 -13.82
N LEU A 68 -1.46 5.81 -12.90
CA LEU A 68 -0.38 4.89 -13.23
C LEU A 68 -0.90 3.64 -13.96
N LEU A 69 -2.00 3.04 -13.49
CA LEU A 69 -2.62 1.89 -14.13
C LEU A 69 -3.08 2.23 -15.56
N ARG A 70 -3.78 3.35 -15.74
CA ARG A 70 -4.23 3.83 -17.07
C ARG A 70 -3.06 4.18 -18.00
N GLY A 71 -2.00 4.80 -17.47
CA GLY A 71 -0.83 5.26 -18.24
C GLY A 71 0.28 4.23 -18.43
N SER A 72 0.12 3.01 -17.92
CA SER A 72 1.17 1.98 -17.92
C SER A 72 1.42 1.32 -19.27
N GLY A 73 0.43 1.34 -20.18
CA GLY A 73 0.47 0.58 -21.43
C GLY A 73 0.66 -0.91 -21.15
N GLU A 74 1.68 -1.51 -21.77
CA GLU A 74 2.03 -2.93 -21.59
C GLU A 74 2.98 -3.19 -20.42
N ARG A 75 3.51 -2.15 -19.74
CA ARG A 75 4.42 -2.35 -18.61
C ARG A 75 3.68 -3.02 -17.45
N PRO A 76 4.07 -4.22 -16.98
CA PRO A 76 3.35 -4.91 -15.91
C PRO A 76 3.38 -4.13 -14.59
N LEU A 77 2.20 -3.76 -14.07
CA LEU A 77 2.05 -3.11 -12.77
C LEU A 77 1.03 -3.87 -11.91
N SER A 78 1.40 -4.08 -10.66
CA SER A 78 0.56 -4.69 -9.62
C SER A 78 0.71 -3.91 -8.32
N PHE A 79 -0.41 -3.59 -7.68
CA PHE A 79 -0.46 -2.90 -6.39
C PHE A 79 -1.30 -3.72 -5.43
N VAL A 80 -0.75 -3.99 -4.25
CA VAL A 80 -1.45 -4.61 -3.13
C VAL A 80 -1.58 -3.55 -2.06
N VAL A 81 -2.77 -2.96 -1.97
CA VAL A 81 -3.05 -1.80 -1.14
C VAL A 81 -3.64 -2.25 0.18
N PHE A 82 -3.07 -1.82 1.30
CA PHE A 82 -3.58 -2.05 2.65
C PHE A 82 -4.00 -0.72 3.27
N VAL A 83 -5.27 -0.60 3.67
CA VAL A 83 -5.85 0.65 4.20
C VAL A 83 -6.87 0.32 5.29
N PRO A 84 -7.15 1.22 6.24
CA PRO A 84 -8.10 0.95 7.30
C PRO A 84 -9.52 0.86 6.74
N ASP A 85 -10.35 0.00 7.34
CA ASP A 85 -11.77 -0.09 7.01
C ASP A 85 -12.54 1.09 7.65
N TRP A 86 -12.43 2.26 7.04
CA TRP A 86 -13.17 3.48 7.44
C TRP A 86 -14.58 3.57 6.84
N GLY A 87 -15.04 2.51 6.18
CA GLY A 87 -16.32 2.50 5.48
C GLY A 87 -16.31 3.33 4.19
N ASP A 88 -17.44 3.31 3.48
CA ASP A 88 -17.53 3.85 2.12
C ASP A 88 -17.69 5.38 2.08
N ALA A 89 -17.81 6.03 3.24
CA ALA A 89 -17.78 7.50 3.35
C ALA A 89 -16.38 8.08 3.06
N CYS A 90 -15.33 7.27 3.17
CA CYS A 90 -13.98 7.69 2.80
C CYS A 90 -13.85 7.76 1.26
N THR A 91 -13.54 8.95 0.75
CA THR A 91 -13.43 9.24 -0.70
C THR A 91 -12.51 8.26 -1.42
N ALA A 92 -11.33 7.96 -0.85
CA ALA A 92 -10.37 7.04 -1.45
C ALA A 92 -10.89 5.60 -1.54
N LEU A 93 -11.57 5.12 -0.51
CA LEU A 93 -12.17 3.77 -0.49
C LEU A 93 -13.34 3.67 -1.47
N GLY A 94 -14.16 4.71 -1.57
CA GLY A 94 -15.22 4.83 -2.57
C GLY A 94 -14.66 4.79 -3.99
N LEU A 95 -13.57 5.52 -4.26
CA LEU A 95 -12.92 5.53 -5.56
C LEU A 95 -12.34 4.16 -5.93
N MET A 96 -11.55 3.52 -5.05
CA MET A 96 -10.96 2.20 -5.31
C MET A 96 -12.00 1.07 -5.46
N SER A 97 -13.15 1.22 -4.81
CA SER A 97 -14.30 0.30 -4.94
C SER A 97 -15.17 0.61 -6.17
N GLY A 98 -15.05 1.80 -6.75
CA GLY A 98 -15.88 2.31 -7.83
C GLY A 98 -15.59 1.71 -9.21
N GLU A 99 -16.34 2.20 -10.22
CA GLU A 99 -16.27 1.73 -11.60
C GLU A 99 -14.94 2.06 -12.29
N GLU A 100 -14.27 3.15 -11.90
CA GLU A 100 -12.99 3.54 -12.51
C GLU A 100 -11.86 2.52 -12.28
N PHE A 101 -11.91 1.82 -11.14
CA PHE A 101 -10.95 0.78 -10.76
C PHE A 101 -11.39 -0.64 -11.15
N LYS A 102 -12.65 -0.83 -11.55
CA LYS A 102 -13.21 -2.13 -11.90
C LYS A 102 -12.39 -2.92 -12.94
N PRO A 103 -11.80 -2.32 -14.00
CA PRO A 103 -10.97 -3.05 -14.95
C PRO A 103 -9.64 -3.55 -14.37
N PHE A 104 -9.19 -2.99 -13.25
CA PHE A 104 -7.90 -3.28 -12.63
C PHE A 104 -8.01 -4.12 -11.36
N ARG A 105 -9.22 -4.30 -10.83
CA ARG A 105 -9.43 -4.89 -9.50
C ARG A 105 -9.70 -6.38 -9.60
N HIS A 106 -8.99 -7.17 -8.79
CA HIS A 106 -9.03 -8.64 -8.87
C HIS A 106 -9.87 -9.34 -7.78
N PHE A 107 -10.95 -8.72 -7.30
CA PHE A 107 -11.91 -9.36 -6.38
C PHE A 107 -13.27 -9.59 -7.04
N ALA A 108 -13.77 -10.83 -6.97
CA ALA A 108 -15.00 -11.26 -7.63
C ALA A 108 -16.28 -10.84 -6.89
N HIS A 109 -16.23 -10.69 -5.55
CA HIS A 109 -17.44 -10.49 -4.72
C HIS A 109 -17.37 -9.32 -3.72
N GLY A 110 -16.50 -8.33 -3.95
CA GLY A 110 -16.51 -7.08 -3.17
C GLY A 110 -16.10 -7.21 -1.71
N SER A 111 -15.57 -8.36 -1.27
CA SER A 111 -15.00 -8.51 0.07
C SER A 111 -13.57 -7.98 0.07
N TYR A 112 -13.44 -6.67 0.24
CA TYR A 112 -12.15 -6.02 0.45
C TYR A 112 -11.65 -6.18 1.88
N ILE A 113 -12.45 -6.70 2.81
CA ILE A 113 -12.05 -6.85 4.20
C ILE A 113 -11.08 -8.03 4.30
N LEU A 114 -9.81 -7.72 4.59
CA LEU A 114 -8.78 -8.72 4.83
C LEU A 114 -8.93 -9.34 6.22
N ALA A 115 -9.11 -8.48 7.22
CA ALA A 115 -9.26 -8.86 8.61
C ALA A 115 -10.14 -7.85 9.33
N ARG A 116 -10.97 -8.33 10.27
CA ARG A 116 -11.76 -7.43 11.12
C ARG A 116 -10.87 -6.82 12.20
N GLY A 117 -11.39 -5.79 12.85
CA GLY A 117 -10.74 -5.21 14.02
C GLY A 117 -10.53 -6.26 15.11
N ARG A 118 -9.35 -6.22 15.74
CA ARG A 118 -8.89 -7.16 16.77
C ARG A 118 -8.68 -8.61 16.31
N GLU A 119 -8.68 -8.85 15.00
CA GLU A 119 -8.34 -10.15 14.41
C GLU A 119 -6.96 -10.13 13.72
N HIS A 120 -6.22 -9.01 13.80
CA HIS A 120 -4.90 -8.82 13.22
C HIS A 120 -4.10 -7.74 13.98
N GLU A 121 -2.80 -7.70 13.72
CA GLU A 121 -1.87 -6.75 14.33
C GLU A 121 -1.09 -5.97 13.26
N TYR A 122 -0.76 -4.71 13.53
CA TYR A 122 0.30 -4.00 12.81
C TYR A 122 1.62 -4.08 13.59
N ILE A 123 2.75 -3.92 12.90
CA ILE A 123 4.00 -3.59 13.59
C ILE A 123 3.96 -2.11 13.95
N SER A 124 4.35 -1.78 15.17
CA SER A 124 4.36 -0.42 15.68
C SER A 124 5.27 0.49 14.84
N GLY A 125 4.79 1.70 14.53
CA GLY A 125 5.56 2.70 13.76
C GLY A 125 6.82 3.20 14.46
N VAL A 126 6.98 2.91 15.75
CA VAL A 126 8.19 3.21 16.55
C VAL A 126 9.12 1.99 16.71
N GLN A 127 9.00 0.99 15.82
CA GLN A 127 9.79 -0.26 15.85
C GLN A 127 11.33 -0.09 15.82
N PHE A 128 11.83 1.10 15.51
CA PHE A 128 13.26 1.41 15.51
C PHE A 128 13.79 1.80 16.89
N PHE A 129 12.92 2.09 17.87
CA PHE A 129 13.34 2.22 19.25
C PHE A 129 13.61 0.82 19.82
N HIS A 130 14.73 0.67 20.54
CA HIS A 130 15.10 -0.59 21.17
C HIS A 130 14.07 -0.96 22.24
N ASP A 131 13.63 -2.22 22.24
CA ASP A 131 12.80 -2.82 23.30
C ASP A 131 13.61 -2.93 24.61
N SER A 132 13.88 -1.81 25.28
CA SER A 132 14.55 -1.78 26.58
C SER A 132 13.63 -1.24 27.66
N GLY A 133 13.26 -2.11 28.60
CA GLY A 133 12.41 -1.79 29.76
C GLY A 133 11.05 -2.49 29.75
N ALA A 134 10.17 -2.11 30.68
CA ALA A 134 8.79 -2.63 30.78
C ALA A 134 7.90 -2.29 29.56
N ASP A 135 8.44 -1.51 28.61
CA ASP A 135 7.79 -1.00 27.41
C ASP A 135 8.08 -1.85 26.14
N ALA A 136 8.82 -2.95 26.26
CA ALA A 136 9.03 -3.97 25.21
C ALA A 136 7.72 -4.67 24.75
N SER A 137 6.56 -4.20 25.22
CA SER A 137 5.24 -4.80 25.06
C SER A 137 4.46 -4.30 23.84
N ARG A 138 5.05 -3.49 22.95
CA ARG A 138 4.32 -2.86 21.84
C ARG A 138 4.96 -2.99 20.47
N ARG A 139 5.78 -4.02 20.22
CA ARG A 139 6.19 -4.31 18.83
C ARG A 139 4.99 -4.52 17.92
N TYR A 140 3.98 -5.21 18.44
CA TYR A 140 2.70 -5.42 17.77
C TYR A 140 1.64 -4.49 18.35
N TYR A 141 0.87 -3.88 17.46
CA TYR A 141 -0.26 -3.00 17.78
C TYR A 141 -1.56 -3.73 17.44
N ASP A 142 -2.34 -4.08 18.46
CA ASP A 142 -3.70 -4.62 18.30
C ASP A 142 -4.60 -3.55 17.68
N VAL A 143 -5.07 -3.84 16.46
CA VAL A 143 -5.74 -2.85 15.61
C VAL A 143 -7.23 -2.85 15.92
N PRO A 144 -7.81 -1.74 16.42
CA PRO A 144 -9.23 -1.75 16.81
C PRO A 144 -10.18 -1.74 15.60
N HIS A 145 -9.72 -1.30 14.43
CA HIS A 145 -10.49 -1.25 13.19
C HIS A 145 -10.11 -2.38 12.23
N GLY A 146 -10.99 -2.68 11.27
CA GLY A 146 -10.66 -3.61 10.19
C GLY A 146 -9.57 -3.08 9.26
N THR A 147 -9.00 -3.96 8.46
CA THR A 147 -8.11 -3.61 7.35
C THR A 147 -8.72 -4.09 6.05
N ARG A 148 -8.78 -3.20 5.06
CA ARG A 148 -9.14 -3.53 3.68
C ARG A 148 -7.88 -3.81 2.86
N VAL A 149 -8.00 -4.75 1.92
CA VAL A 149 -7.03 -5.04 0.88
C VAL A 149 -7.63 -4.80 -0.49
N TYR A 150 -6.88 -4.11 -1.36
CA TYR A 150 -7.19 -3.99 -2.79
C TYR A 150 -6.03 -4.55 -3.61
N VAL A 151 -6.34 -5.48 -4.51
CA VAL A 151 -5.39 -6.01 -5.49
C VAL A 151 -5.72 -5.36 -6.83
N LEU A 152 -4.85 -4.44 -7.24
CA LEU A 152 -5.05 -3.56 -8.39
C LEU A 152 -3.94 -3.79 -9.41
N GLN A 153 -4.26 -4.34 -10.57
CA GLN A 153 -3.28 -4.72 -11.58
C GLN A 153 -3.75 -4.32 -12.97
N ASN A 154 -2.83 -3.94 -13.85
CA ASN A 154 -3.15 -3.89 -15.28
C ASN A 154 -3.11 -5.31 -15.86
N SER A 155 -3.57 -5.49 -17.11
CA SER A 155 -3.66 -6.82 -17.74
C SER A 155 -2.31 -7.57 -17.78
N ALA A 156 -1.22 -6.86 -18.07
CA ALA A 156 0.12 -7.44 -18.06
C ALA A 156 0.59 -7.81 -16.64
N GLY A 157 0.27 -6.98 -15.64
CA GLY A 157 0.53 -7.22 -14.23
C GLY A 157 -0.23 -8.44 -13.70
N ALA A 158 -1.51 -8.57 -14.05
CA ALA A 158 -2.34 -9.72 -13.68
C ALA A 158 -1.84 -11.04 -14.30
N THR A 159 -1.27 -10.97 -15.51
CA THR A 159 -0.65 -12.13 -16.15
C THR A 159 0.65 -12.52 -15.45
N ARG A 160 1.48 -11.54 -15.09
CA ARG A 160 2.79 -11.77 -14.47
C ARG A 160 2.70 -12.16 -12.99
N TRP A 161 1.76 -11.56 -12.27
CA TRP A 161 1.54 -11.78 -10.83
C TRP A 161 0.08 -12.14 -10.58
N PRO A 162 -0.37 -13.32 -11.02
CA PRO A 162 -1.76 -13.71 -10.87
C PRO A 162 -2.18 -13.69 -9.40
N PHE A 163 -3.39 -13.19 -9.17
CA PHE A 163 -4.08 -13.25 -7.89
C PHE A 163 -5.12 -14.38 -7.93
N THR A 164 -5.13 -15.18 -6.87
CA THR A 164 -6.13 -16.22 -6.62
C THR A 164 -6.79 -15.90 -5.29
N GLU A 165 -8.12 -15.77 -5.29
CA GLU A 165 -8.91 -15.66 -4.06
C GLU A 165 -8.83 -16.93 -3.20
#